data_AF-A0AAJ2C7D3-F1
#
_entry.id   AF-A0AAJ2C7D3-F1
#
_cell.length_a   1.000
_cell.length_b   1.000
_cell.length_c   1.000
_cell.angle_alpha   90.00
_cell.angle_beta   90.00
_cell.angle_gamma   90.00
#
_symmetry.space_group_name_H-M   'P 1'
#
loop_
_entity.id
_entity.type
_entity.pdbx_description
1 polymer ?
#
loop_
_entity_poly.entity_id
_entity_poly.type
_entity_poly.pdbx_seq_one_letter_code
_entity_poly.pdbx_strand_id
1 'polypeptide(L)'
;MPQIAQLTADNWYLASQLFWLLVVFAGIYLVIGRGMLPKIEATVDARDRKVADDLAAAKAAHAAADGLEESYRQQSDASRVAAQKAVSEAKAKAAKDAEKRLAKVDAELGDKLAAAEADVATARKSAMAEIESVAAEAAGDLVAKLSGVKVGAADAKAAVKAVLHG
;
A
#
# COMPACT_ATOMS: atom_id res chain seq x y z
N MET A 1 88.83 35.93 -55.42
CA MET A 1 88.36 36.95 -54.43
C MET A 1 88.86 36.53 -53.04
N PRO A 2 89.86 37.20 -52.48
CA PRO A 2 90.56 36.77 -51.25
C PRO A 2 89.76 36.95 -49.94
N GLN A 3 88.57 37.53 -49.99
CA GLN A 3 87.74 37.80 -48.80
C GLN A 3 87.03 36.54 -48.25
N ILE A 4 86.85 35.49 -49.06
CA ILE A 4 86.21 34.24 -48.61
C ILE A 4 87.22 33.35 -47.85
N ALA A 5 88.51 33.48 -48.16
CA ALA A 5 89.58 32.74 -47.48
C ALA A 5 89.80 33.22 -46.03
N GLN A 6 89.53 34.50 -45.74
CA GLN A 6 89.53 35.05 -44.37
C GLN A 6 88.40 34.51 -43.47
N LEU A 7 87.34 33.92 -44.05
CA LEU A 7 86.28 33.30 -43.25
C LEU A 7 86.62 31.89 -42.74
N THR A 8 87.63 31.22 -43.31
CA THR A 8 87.74 29.75 -43.14
C THR A 8 89.13 29.19 -42.79
N ALA A 9 90.23 29.96 -42.89
CA ALA A 9 91.57 29.36 -42.76
C ALA A 9 92.25 29.42 -41.37
N ASP A 10 92.09 30.47 -40.56
CA ASP A 10 92.80 30.60 -39.25
C ASP A 10 91.96 31.32 -38.17
N ASN A 11 90.64 31.13 -38.19
CA ASN A 11 89.74 31.97 -37.41
C ASN A 11 89.49 31.41 -36.00
N TRP A 12 90.49 31.52 -35.12
CA TRP A 12 90.37 31.26 -33.67
C TRP A 12 89.15 31.96 -33.05
N TYR A 13 88.76 33.11 -33.61
CA TYR A 13 87.55 33.84 -33.25
C TYR A 13 86.24 33.06 -33.53
N LEU A 14 86.13 32.36 -34.66
CA LEU A 14 84.95 31.55 -34.98
C LEU A 14 84.87 30.32 -34.06
N ALA A 15 86.01 29.68 -33.79
CA ALA A 15 86.08 28.56 -32.85
C ALA A 15 85.71 28.99 -31.42
N SER A 16 86.19 30.16 -30.98
CA SER A 16 85.83 30.75 -29.67
C SER A 16 84.35 31.12 -29.59
N GLN A 17 83.78 31.71 -30.65
CA GLN A 17 82.36 32.05 -30.71
C GLN A 17 81.48 30.80 -30.66
N LEU A 18 81.83 29.75 -31.40
CA LEU A 18 81.12 28.47 -31.37
C LEU A 18 81.27 27.75 -30.03
N PHE A 19 82.46 27.83 -29.40
CA PHE A 19 82.69 27.30 -28.07
C PHE A 19 81.77 27.96 -27.04
N TRP A 20 81.77 29.29 -26.96
CA TRP A 20 80.91 30.02 -26.02
C TRP A 20 79.42 29.84 -26.33
N LEU A 21 79.05 29.77 -27.62
CA LEU A 21 77.69 29.43 -28.03
C LEU A 21 77.27 28.06 -27.47
N LEU A 22 78.10 27.03 -27.63
CA LEU A 22 77.82 25.69 -27.10
C LEU A 22 77.76 25.68 -25.58
N VAL A 23 78.64 26.40 -24.89
CA VAL A 23 78.64 26.50 -23.43
C VAL A 23 77.33 27.13 -22.93
N VAL A 24 76.93 28.28 -23.50
CA VAL A 24 75.69 28.96 -23.12
C VAL A 24 74.47 28.12 -23.49
N PHE A 25 74.46 27.52 -24.68
CA PHE A 25 73.37 26.65 -25.14
C PHE A 25 73.23 25.42 -24.25
N ALA A 26 74.32 24.75 -23.90
CA ALA A 26 74.30 23.61 -22.97
C ALA A 26 73.79 24.03 -21.58
N GLY A 27 74.21 25.19 -21.08
CA GLY A 27 73.70 25.76 -19.83
C GLY A 27 72.18 25.96 -19.86
N ILE A 28 71.66 26.60 -20.92
CA ILE A 28 70.21 26.81 -21.10
C ILE A 28 69.48 25.47 -21.24
N TYR A 29 70.00 24.55 -22.05
CA TYR A 29 69.41 23.23 -22.27
C TYR A 29 69.27 22.45 -20.95
N LEU A 30 70.31 22.46 -20.11
CA LEU A 30 70.26 21.82 -18.79
C LEU A 30 69.27 22.51 -17.85
N VAL A 31 69.20 23.85 -17.83
CA VAL A 31 68.23 24.58 -17.00
C VAL A 31 66.80 24.28 -17.41
N ILE A 32 66.50 24.27 -18.71
CA ILE A 32 65.16 23.96 -19.22
C ILE A 32 64.84 22.48 -19.01
N GLY A 33 65.71 21.58 -19.46
CA GLY A 33 65.47 20.13 -19.42
C GLY A 33 65.44 19.56 -18.00
N ARG A 34 66.33 20.00 -17.11
CA ARG A 34 66.40 19.50 -15.73
C ARG A 34 65.55 20.31 -14.74
N GLY A 35 65.20 21.55 -15.08
CA GLY A 35 64.51 22.47 -14.18
C GLY A 35 63.05 22.76 -14.56
N MET A 36 62.81 23.25 -15.77
CA MET A 36 61.48 23.74 -16.18
C MET A 36 60.57 22.65 -16.71
N LEU A 37 61.08 21.77 -17.58
CA LEU A 37 60.36 20.66 -18.16
C LEU A 37 59.68 19.75 -17.10
N PRO A 38 60.39 19.27 -16.05
CA PRO A 38 59.75 18.40 -15.05
C PRO A 38 58.62 19.11 -14.28
N LYS A 39 58.67 20.43 -14.13
CA LYS A 39 57.59 21.19 -13.48
C LYS A 39 56.34 21.28 -14.36
N ILE A 40 56.53 21.42 -15.67
CA ILE A 40 55.43 21.45 -16.64
C ILE A 40 54.78 20.06 -16.70
N GLU A 41 55.59 19.00 -16.84
CA GLU A 41 55.12 17.61 -16.84
C GLU A 41 54.33 17.28 -15.56
N ALA A 42 54.88 17.61 -14.38
CA ALA A 42 54.18 17.40 -13.12
C ALA A 42 52.82 18.13 -13.05
N THR A 43 52.73 19.31 -13.66
CA THR A 43 51.47 20.08 -13.70
C THR A 43 50.45 19.45 -14.63
N VAL A 44 50.89 18.98 -15.80
CA VAL A 44 50.04 18.28 -16.77
C VAL A 44 49.53 16.98 -16.15
N ASP A 45 50.42 16.16 -15.60
CA ASP A 45 50.07 14.92 -14.91
C ASP A 45 49.09 15.15 -13.76
N ALA A 46 49.29 16.19 -12.96
CA ALA A 46 48.39 16.52 -11.86
C ALA A 46 46.98 16.87 -12.36
N ARG A 47 46.88 17.60 -13.49
CA ARG A 47 45.59 17.92 -14.11
C ARG A 47 44.92 16.68 -14.69
N ASP A 48 45.67 15.84 -15.39
CA ASP A 48 45.14 14.62 -16.00
C ASP A 48 44.65 13.64 -14.93
N ARG A 49 45.40 13.48 -13.83
CA ARG A 49 44.95 12.71 -12.67
C ARG A 49 43.69 13.28 -12.07
N LYS A 50 43.65 14.60 -11.83
CA LYS A 50 42.46 15.25 -11.28
C LYS A 50 41.22 15.02 -12.16
N VAL A 51 41.37 15.17 -13.48
CA VAL A 51 40.25 14.94 -14.42
C VAL A 51 39.82 13.47 -14.40
N ALA A 52 40.77 12.53 -14.37
CA ALA A 52 40.47 11.10 -14.30
C ALA A 52 39.74 10.75 -12.99
N ASP A 53 40.20 11.29 -11.86
CA ASP A 53 39.61 11.08 -10.54
C ASP A 53 38.20 11.69 -10.46
N ASP A 54 38.03 12.92 -10.93
CA ASP A 54 36.72 13.59 -10.98
C ASP A 54 35.73 12.81 -11.86
N LEU A 55 36.18 12.30 -13.01
CA LEU A 55 35.35 11.48 -13.90
C LEU A 55 34.99 10.13 -13.28
N ALA A 56 35.93 9.49 -12.59
CA ALA A 56 35.69 8.24 -11.89
C ALA A 56 34.69 8.43 -10.74
N ALA A 57 34.85 9.49 -9.96
CA ALA A 57 33.93 9.86 -8.89
C ALA A 57 32.52 10.17 -9.44
N ALA A 58 32.42 10.92 -10.54
CA ALA A 58 31.15 11.21 -11.18
C ALA A 58 30.45 9.93 -11.67
N LYS A 59 31.18 9.01 -12.32
CA LYS A 59 30.62 7.72 -12.76
C LYS A 59 30.15 6.86 -11.59
N ALA A 60 30.92 6.80 -10.51
CA ALA A 60 30.55 6.07 -9.30
C ALA A 60 29.30 6.66 -8.64
N ALA A 61 29.21 8.00 -8.56
CA ALA A 61 28.04 8.69 -8.03
C ALA A 61 26.79 8.44 -8.89
N HIS A 62 26.92 8.48 -10.22
CA HIS A 62 25.84 8.14 -11.15
C HIS A 62 25.37 6.70 -10.96
N ALA A 63 26.28 5.72 -10.94
CA ALA A 63 25.92 4.32 -10.74
C ALA A 63 25.24 4.07 -9.39
N ALA A 64 25.69 4.75 -8.33
CA ALA A 64 25.05 4.69 -7.02
C ALA A 64 23.65 5.32 -7.03
N ALA A 65 23.45 6.43 -7.73
CA ALA A 65 22.15 7.07 -7.88
C ALA A 65 21.17 6.18 -8.66
N ASP A 66 21.60 5.61 -9.78
CA ASP A 66 20.78 4.70 -10.60
C ASP A 66 20.37 3.46 -9.79
N GLY A 67 21.31 2.86 -9.04
CA GLY A 67 21.01 1.73 -8.16
C GLY A 67 20.05 2.08 -7.03
N LEU A 68 20.18 3.28 -6.45
CA LEU A 68 19.25 3.76 -5.43
C LEU A 68 17.85 3.99 -6.00
N GLU A 69 17.75 4.63 -7.17
CA GLU A 69 16.48 4.87 -7.87
C GLU A 69 15.77 3.55 -8.19
N GLU A 70 16.51 2.57 -8.72
CA GLU A 70 15.95 1.25 -9.00
C GLU A 70 15.44 0.57 -7.72
N SER A 71 16.23 0.58 -6.65
CA SER A 71 15.83 -0.02 -5.37
C SER A 71 14.61 0.68 -4.76
N TYR A 72 14.52 2.00 -4.91
CA TYR A 72 13.38 2.80 -4.44
C TYR A 72 12.13 2.48 -5.25
N ARG A 73 12.25 2.37 -6.57
CA ARG A 73 11.14 1.98 -7.46
C ARG A 73 10.62 0.59 -7.10
N GLN A 74 11.51 -0.39 -6.94
CA GLN A 74 11.14 -1.75 -6.54
C GLN A 74 10.42 -1.78 -5.18
N GLN A 75 10.93 -1.04 -4.18
CA GLN A 75 10.29 -0.94 -2.87
C GLN A 75 8.92 -0.25 -2.92
N SER A 76 8.79 0.80 -3.72
CA SER A 76 7.52 1.52 -3.93
C SER A 76 6.47 0.61 -4.57
N ASP A 77 6.84 -0.12 -5.62
CA ASP A 77 5.94 -1.06 -6.30
C ASP A 77 5.56 -2.22 -5.39
N ALA A 78 6.52 -2.82 -4.67
CA ALA A 78 6.26 -3.87 -3.69
C ALA A 78 5.30 -3.38 -2.58
N SER A 79 5.50 -2.15 -2.09
CA SER A 79 4.63 -1.54 -1.07
C SER A 79 3.21 -1.32 -1.59
N ARG A 80 3.05 -0.88 -2.85
CA ARG A 80 1.74 -0.71 -3.49
C ARG A 80 1.01 -2.04 -3.63
N VAL A 81 1.70 -3.09 -4.08
CA VAL A 81 1.13 -4.43 -4.20
C VAL A 81 0.73 -4.97 -2.83
N ALA A 82 1.59 -4.84 -1.82
CA ALA A 82 1.30 -5.26 -0.46
C ALA A 82 0.08 -4.54 0.12
N ALA A 83 -0.03 -3.22 -0.09
CA ALA A 83 -1.19 -2.43 0.36
C ALA A 83 -2.48 -2.88 -0.33
N GLN A 84 -2.46 -3.08 -1.66
CA GLN A 84 -3.63 -3.57 -2.39
C GLN A 84 -4.06 -4.95 -1.92
N LYS A 85 -3.09 -5.85 -1.69
CA LYS A 85 -3.34 -7.19 -1.13
C LYS A 85 -3.97 -7.10 0.26
N ALA A 86 -3.40 -6.29 1.16
CA ALA A 86 -3.94 -6.11 2.50
C ALA A 86 -5.38 -5.57 2.49
N VAL A 87 -5.68 -4.59 1.63
CA VAL A 87 -7.04 -4.06 1.47
C VAL A 87 -8.00 -5.13 0.93
N SER A 88 -7.57 -5.92 -0.07
CA SER A 88 -8.38 -7.02 -0.62
C SER A 88 -8.67 -8.10 0.43
N GLU A 89 -7.66 -8.51 1.18
CA GLU A 89 -7.81 -9.50 2.26
C GLU A 89 -8.71 -8.98 3.39
N ALA A 90 -8.56 -7.72 3.79
CA ALA A 90 -9.41 -7.09 4.79
C ALA A 90 -10.87 -7.02 4.32
N LYS A 91 -11.12 -6.65 3.05
CA LYS A 91 -12.47 -6.64 2.47
C LYS A 91 -13.08 -8.05 2.44
N ALA A 92 -12.32 -9.05 1.99
CA ALA A 92 -12.77 -10.43 1.94
C ALA A 92 -13.10 -10.98 3.35
N LYS A 93 -12.29 -10.64 4.35
CA LYS A 93 -12.55 -11.01 5.75
C LYS A 93 -13.79 -10.30 6.29
N ALA A 94 -13.91 -9.00 6.06
CA ALA A 94 -15.07 -8.22 6.49
C ALA A 94 -16.38 -8.73 5.86
N ALA A 95 -16.37 -9.10 4.57
CA ALA A 95 -17.52 -9.71 3.91
C ALA A 95 -17.92 -11.04 4.56
N LYS A 96 -16.96 -11.94 4.81
CA LYS A 96 -17.23 -13.22 5.51
C LYS A 96 -17.76 -13.02 6.92
N ASP A 97 -17.21 -12.05 7.66
CA ASP A 97 -17.67 -11.76 9.02
C ASP A 97 -19.07 -11.13 9.02
N ALA A 98 -19.40 -10.30 8.01
CA ALA A 98 -20.74 -9.75 7.81
C ALA A 98 -21.75 -10.84 7.46
N GLU A 99 -21.43 -11.75 6.54
CA GLU A 99 -22.27 -12.90 6.19
C GLU A 99 -22.57 -13.78 7.41
N LYS A 100 -21.55 -14.08 8.23
CA LYS A 100 -21.73 -14.85 9.48
C LYS A 100 -22.65 -14.15 10.47
N ARG A 101 -22.48 -12.83 10.65
CA ARG A 101 -23.34 -12.04 11.55
C ARG A 101 -24.77 -12.00 11.03
N LEU A 102 -24.96 -11.81 9.73
CA LEU A 102 -26.27 -11.79 9.11
C LEU A 102 -26.98 -13.13 9.29
N ALA A 103 -26.30 -14.25 8.97
CA ALA A 103 -26.86 -15.59 9.16
C ALA A 103 -27.26 -15.87 10.61
N LYS A 104 -26.46 -15.38 11.58
CA LYS A 104 -26.80 -15.49 13.01
C LYS A 104 -28.04 -14.67 13.36
N VAL A 105 -28.11 -13.42 12.90
CA VAL A 105 -29.25 -12.53 13.15
C VAL A 105 -30.52 -13.08 12.50
N ASP A 106 -30.43 -13.60 11.28
CA ASP A 106 -31.57 -14.21 10.57
C ASP A 106 -32.10 -15.44 11.32
N ALA A 107 -31.22 -16.28 11.87
CA ALA A 107 -31.62 -17.39 12.73
C ALA A 107 -32.32 -16.91 14.02
N GLU A 108 -31.75 -15.94 14.72
CA GLU A 108 -32.35 -15.36 15.93
C GLU A 108 -33.70 -14.69 15.65
N LEU A 109 -33.86 -14.03 14.49
CA LEU A 109 -35.12 -13.45 14.05
C LEU A 109 -36.14 -14.54 13.72
N GLY A 110 -35.74 -15.62 13.06
CA GLY A 110 -36.59 -16.78 12.79
C GLY A 110 -37.15 -17.40 14.07
N ASP A 111 -36.28 -17.61 15.07
CA ASP A 111 -36.69 -18.15 16.37
C ASP A 111 -37.68 -17.23 17.10
N LYS A 112 -37.42 -15.90 17.08
CA LYS A 112 -38.33 -14.91 17.67
C LYS A 112 -39.67 -14.85 16.94
N LEU A 113 -39.66 -14.96 15.61
CA LEU A 113 -40.89 -14.96 14.81
C LEU A 113 -41.73 -16.20 15.14
N ALA A 114 -41.11 -17.38 15.18
CA ALA A 114 -41.79 -18.62 15.53
C ALA A 114 -42.37 -18.59 16.96
N ALA A 115 -41.63 -18.04 17.92
CA ALA A 115 -42.12 -17.85 19.29
C ALA A 115 -43.32 -16.89 19.33
N ALA A 116 -43.23 -15.74 18.64
CA ALA A 116 -44.33 -14.78 18.57
C ALA A 116 -45.57 -15.35 17.89
N GLU A 117 -45.41 -16.15 16.83
CA GLU A 117 -46.51 -16.85 16.16
C GLU A 117 -47.19 -17.87 17.10
N ALA A 118 -46.41 -18.61 17.89
CA ALA A 118 -46.94 -19.55 18.88
C ALA A 118 -47.70 -18.83 20.01
N ASP A 119 -47.21 -17.69 20.47
CA ASP A 119 -47.87 -16.85 21.48
C ASP A 119 -49.19 -16.29 20.94
N VAL A 120 -49.20 -15.77 19.71
CA VAL A 120 -50.41 -15.29 19.03
C VAL A 120 -51.43 -16.42 18.86
N ALA A 121 -50.99 -17.62 18.45
CA ALA A 121 -51.87 -18.77 18.31
C ALA A 121 -52.48 -19.20 19.66
N THR A 122 -51.70 -19.15 20.74
CA THR A 122 -52.16 -19.45 22.11
C THR A 122 -53.16 -18.40 22.58
N ALA A 123 -52.83 -17.12 22.44
CA ALA A 123 -53.73 -16.01 22.80
C ALA A 123 -55.05 -16.08 22.02
N ARG A 124 -55.02 -16.42 20.73
CA ARG A 124 -56.22 -16.65 19.92
C ARG A 124 -57.07 -17.81 20.46
N LYS A 125 -56.45 -18.94 20.79
CA LYS A 125 -57.17 -20.09 21.38
C LYS A 125 -57.83 -19.71 22.71
N SER A 126 -57.11 -19.02 23.59
CA SER A 126 -57.66 -18.54 24.86
C SER A 126 -58.81 -17.56 24.65
N ALA A 127 -58.66 -16.58 23.76
CA ALA A 127 -59.74 -15.63 23.46
C ALA A 127 -61.01 -16.31 22.91
N MET A 128 -60.86 -17.33 22.05
CA MET A 128 -62.01 -18.11 21.56
C MET A 128 -62.67 -18.92 22.68
N ALA A 129 -61.90 -19.52 23.58
CA ALA A 129 -62.43 -20.25 24.73
C ALA A 129 -63.18 -19.32 25.72
N GLU A 130 -62.67 -18.11 25.96
CA GLU A 130 -63.36 -17.11 26.76
C GLU A 130 -64.68 -16.67 26.11
N ILE A 131 -64.69 -16.45 24.79
CA ILE A 131 -65.91 -16.13 24.05
C ILE A 131 -66.95 -17.26 24.16
N GLU A 132 -66.54 -18.52 24.04
CA GLU A 132 -67.42 -19.68 24.26
C GLU A 132 -68.01 -19.69 25.68
N SER A 133 -67.20 -19.40 26.70
CA SER A 133 -67.67 -19.37 28.09
C SER A 133 -68.66 -18.23 28.34
N VAL A 134 -68.34 -17.02 27.88
CA VAL A 134 -69.22 -15.84 28.01
C VAL A 134 -70.53 -16.03 27.24
N ALA A 135 -70.46 -16.62 26.03
CA ALA A 135 -71.65 -16.91 25.24
C ALA A 135 -72.55 -17.96 25.91
N ALA A 136 -71.97 -19.00 26.52
CA ALA A 136 -72.72 -20.01 27.28
C ALA A 136 -73.38 -19.43 28.55
N GLU A 137 -72.67 -18.57 29.27
CA GLU A 137 -73.23 -17.84 30.43
C GLU A 137 -74.38 -16.92 30.02
N ALA A 138 -74.17 -16.09 28.99
CA ALA A 138 -75.19 -15.18 28.48
C ALA A 138 -76.44 -15.92 27.96
N ALA A 139 -76.25 -17.04 27.24
CA ALA A 139 -77.35 -17.88 26.77
C ALA A 139 -78.13 -18.52 27.95
N GLY A 140 -77.42 -19.02 28.97
CA GLY A 140 -78.03 -19.56 30.18
C GLY A 140 -78.86 -18.52 30.94
N ASP A 141 -78.32 -17.31 31.09
CA ASP A 141 -79.01 -16.19 31.74
C ASP A 141 -80.27 -15.74 30.96
N LEU A 142 -80.18 -15.71 29.63
CA LEU A 142 -81.33 -15.40 28.76
C LEU A 142 -82.45 -16.44 28.89
N VAL A 143 -82.11 -17.74 28.87
CA VAL A 143 -83.08 -18.82 29.03
C VAL A 143 -83.73 -18.77 30.42
N ALA A 144 -82.94 -18.52 31.47
CA ALA A 144 -83.45 -18.37 32.83
C ALA A 144 -84.43 -17.21 32.95
N LYS A 145 -84.13 -16.05 32.34
CA LYS A 145 -85.03 -14.88 32.32
C LYS A 145 -86.31 -15.11 31.50
N LEU A 146 -86.25 -15.88 30.41
CA LEU A 146 -87.37 -16.05 29.49
C LEU A 146 -88.32 -17.20 29.88
N SER A 147 -87.78 -18.30 30.42
CA SER A 147 -88.53 -19.52 30.73
C SER A 147 -88.70 -19.82 32.22
N GLY A 148 -87.94 -19.16 33.09
CA GLY A 148 -87.89 -19.45 34.53
C GLY A 148 -87.12 -20.74 34.89
N VAL A 149 -86.62 -21.49 33.91
CA VAL A 149 -85.85 -22.73 34.12
C VAL A 149 -84.35 -22.42 34.15
N LYS A 150 -83.65 -22.90 35.18
CA LYS A 150 -82.19 -22.85 35.24
C LYS A 150 -81.59 -23.98 34.40
N VAL A 151 -80.82 -23.63 33.38
CA VAL A 151 -80.03 -24.57 32.60
C VAL A 151 -78.71 -24.85 33.33
N GLY A 152 -78.27 -26.11 33.36
CA GLY A 152 -76.97 -26.47 33.89
C GLY A 152 -75.83 -25.89 33.05
N ALA A 153 -74.78 -25.37 33.69
CA ALA A 153 -73.66 -24.73 32.99
C ALA A 153 -72.96 -25.68 31.97
N ALA A 154 -72.99 -26.99 32.22
CA ALA A 154 -72.45 -27.99 31.31
C ALA A 154 -73.29 -28.14 30.03
N ASP A 155 -74.61 -28.15 30.15
CA ASP A 155 -75.54 -28.29 29.02
C ASP A 155 -75.55 -27.04 28.13
N ALA A 156 -75.47 -25.85 28.76
CA ALA A 156 -75.35 -24.58 28.05
C ALA A 156 -74.04 -24.48 27.25
N LYS A 157 -72.91 -24.90 27.85
CA LYS A 157 -71.62 -24.96 27.14
C LYS A 157 -71.63 -25.97 26.00
N ALA A 158 -72.25 -27.15 26.19
CA ALA A 158 -72.35 -28.17 25.15
C ALA A 158 -73.18 -27.68 23.94
N ALA A 159 -74.31 -27.00 24.19
CA ALA A 159 -75.16 -26.45 23.14
C ALA A 159 -74.48 -25.31 22.36
N VAL A 160 -73.83 -24.38 23.06
CA VAL A 160 -73.10 -23.28 22.40
C VAL A 160 -71.91 -23.80 21.60
N LYS A 161 -71.19 -24.80 22.11
CA LYS A 161 -70.10 -25.46 21.39
C LYS A 161 -70.60 -26.16 20.12
N ALA A 162 -71.76 -26.82 20.18
CA ALA A 162 -72.37 -27.47 19.01
C ALA A 162 -72.75 -26.48 17.91
N VAL A 163 -73.10 -25.24 18.25
CA VAL A 163 -73.44 -24.19 17.27
C VAL A 163 -72.19 -23.45 16.75
N LEU A 164 -71.15 -23.29 17.57
CA LEU A 164 -69.91 -22.59 17.19
C LEU A 164 -68.94 -23.47 16.38
N HIS A 165 -69.01 -24.79 16.54
CA HIS A 165 -68.11 -25.76 15.88
C HIS A 165 -68.80 -26.71 14.90
N GLY A 166 -70.13 -26.59 14.72
CA GLY A 166 -70.91 -27.31 13.72
C GLY A 166 -71.03 -26.51 12.43
#